data_AF-A0A0Q8Q928-F1
#
_entry.id   AF-A0A0Q8Q928-F1
#
_cell.length_a   1.000
_cell.length_b   1.000
_cell.length_c   1.000
_cell.angle_alpha   90.00
_cell.angle_beta   90.00
_cell.angle_gamma   90.00
#
_symmetry.space_group_name_H-M   'P 1'
#
loop_
_entity.id
_entity.type
_entity.pdbx_description
1 polymer ?
#
loop_
_entity_poly.entity_id
_entity_poly.type
_entity_poly.pdbx_seq_one_letter_code
_entity_poly.pdbx_strand_id
1 'polypeptide(L)' 'MTLDFLPQFHDRISHPNGGNIWVSAPHPETLIPMKQNYYRIWQCEEYQRLCDAGEEVVALAISF' A
#
# COMPACT_ATOMS: atom_id res chain seq x y z
N MET A 1 -15.28 -3.64 12.28
CA MET A 1 -14.04 -4.32 12.68
C MET A 1 -12.93 -3.30 12.61
N THR A 2 -12.35 -2.92 13.74
CA THR A 2 -11.04 -2.25 13.77
C THR A 2 -10.03 -3.22 13.16
N LEU A 3 -9.34 -2.81 12.11
CA LEU A 3 -8.25 -3.58 11.52
C LEU A 3 -7.17 -3.76 12.60
N ASP A 4 -6.98 -4.97 13.10
CA ASP A 4 -5.73 -5.39 13.79
C ASP A 4 -4.58 -5.59 12.79
N PHE A 5 -4.68 -4.92 11.64
CA PHE A 5 -3.75 -4.98 10.54
C PHE A 5 -3.10 -3.60 10.42
N LEU A 6 -1.80 -3.54 10.69
CA LEU A 6 -0.98 -2.37 10.43
C LEU A 6 -0.39 -2.54 9.02
N PRO A 7 -0.84 -1.76 8.02
CA PRO A 7 -0.28 -1.86 6.67
C PRO A 7 1.22 -1.57 6.67
N GLN A 8 1.98 -2.36 5.94
CA GLN A 8 3.45 -2.29 5.87
C GLN A 8 3.97 -1.82 4.51
N PHE A 9 3.14 -1.94 3.48
CA PHE A 9 3.49 -1.64 2.10
C PHE A 9 2.70 -0.46 1.54
N HIS A 10 1.84 0.15 2.36
CA HIS A 10 1.11 1.39 2.10
C HIS A 10 1.23 2.34 3.28
N ASP A 11 1.47 3.60 2.97
CA ASP A 11 1.48 4.68 3.94
C ASP A 11 0.16 5.43 3.91
N ARG A 12 -0.31 5.82 5.10
CA ARG A 12 -1.51 6.64 5.25
C ARG A 12 -1.15 8.11 5.18
N ILE A 13 -1.72 8.83 4.22
CA ILE A 13 -1.55 10.26 4.05
C ILE A 13 -2.88 10.96 4.35
N SER A 14 -2.84 11.95 5.23
CA SER A 14 -4.00 12.79 5.51
C SER A 14 -4.18 13.84 4.42
N HIS A 15 -5.37 13.90 3.85
CA HIS A 15 -5.73 14.92 2.87
C HIS A 15 -6.04 16.25 3.59
N PRO A 16 -5.57 17.40 3.07
CA PRO A 16 -5.84 18.71 3.68
C PRO A 16 -7.33 19.03 3.84
N ASN A 17 -8.20 18.42 3.02
CA ASN A 17 -9.64 18.69 3.00
C ASN A 17 -10.45 17.75 3.91
N GLY A 18 -9.78 16.97 4.76
CA GLY A 18 -10.40 15.93 5.57
C GLY A 18 -10.53 14.62 4.79
N GLY A 19 -9.98 13.55 5.36
CA GLY A 19 -9.87 12.24 4.71
C GLY A 19 -8.46 11.69 4.82
N ASN A 20 -8.33 10.37 4.74
CA ASN A 20 -7.04 9.70 4.68
C ASN A 20 -7.04 8.80 3.45
N ILE A 21 -5.97 8.88 2.68
CA ILE A 21 -5.73 7.99 1.54
C ILE A 21 -4.52 7.11 1.84
N TRP A 22 -4.55 5.88 1.35
CA TRP A 22 -3.41 4.97 1.39
C TRP A 22 -2.66 5.05 0.08
N VAL A 23 -1.34 5.18 0.14
CA VAL A 23 -0.47 5.19 -1.04
C VAL A 23 0.56 4.09 -0.91
N SER A 24 0.90 3.43 -2.01
CA SER A 24 1.92 2.38 -1.98
C SER A 24 3.27 2.96 -1.56
N ALA A 25 3.92 2.32 -0.57
CA ALA A 25 5.25 2.67 -0.13
C ALA A 25 6.28 2.37 -1.23
N PRO A 26 7.30 3.22 -1.41
CA PRO A 26 8.36 2.96 -2.38
C PRO A 26 9.14 1.69 -2.02
N HIS A 27 9.63 0.97 -3.03
CA HIS A 27 10.56 -0.14 -2.82
C HIS A 27 11.79 0.35 -2.04
N PRO A 28 12.21 -0.33 -0.97
CA PRO A 28 13.49 -0.05 -0.34
C PRO A 28 14.62 -0.22 -1.35
N GLU A 29 15.55 0.73 -1.43
CA GLU A 29 16.71 0.64 -2.33
C GLU A 29 17.61 -0.57 -2.03
N THR A 30 17.53 -1.08 -0.80
CA THR A 30 18.25 -2.26 -0.31
C THR A 30 17.57 -3.58 -0.70
N LEU A 31 16.41 -3.54 -1.35
CA LEU A 31 15.68 -4.72 -1.75
C LEU A 31 16.42 -5.43 -2.89
N ILE A 32 16.98 -6.60 -2.58
CA ILE A 32 17.65 -7.43 -3.59
C ILE A 32 16.68 -7.72 -4.75
N PRO A 33 17.16 -7.75 -6.02
CA PRO A 33 16.28 -7.87 -7.19
C PRO A 33 15.29 -9.05 -7.11
N MET A 34 15.73 -10.19 -6.58
CA MET A 34 14.90 -11.38 -6.41
C MET A 34 13.70 -11.17 -5.47
N LYS A 35 13.77 -10.19 -4.56
CA LYS A 35 12.69 -9.85 -3.63
C LYS A 35 11.73 -8.78 -4.15
N GLN A 36 12.02 -8.14 -5.29
CA GLN A 36 11.15 -7.12 -5.88
C GLN A 36 9.78 -7.71 -6.25
N ASN A 37 9.75 -8.91 -6.83
CA ASN A 37 8.48 -9.57 -7.17
C ASN A 37 7.65 -9.90 -5.93
N TYR A 38 8.27 -10.38 -4.85
CA TYR A 38 7.55 -10.66 -3.60
C TYR A 38 6.99 -9.39 -2.97
N TYR A 39 7.78 -8.31 -2.95
CA TYR A 39 7.33 -7.02 -2.43
C TYR A 39 6.10 -6.49 -3.20
N ARG A 40 6.11 -6.61 -4.53
CA ARG A 40 4.96 -6.25 -5.38
C ARG A 40 3.73 -7.11 -5.10
N ILE A 41 3.91 -8.42 -4.93
CA ILE A 41 2.80 -9.33 -4.58
C ILE A 41 2.18 -8.91 -3.24
N TRP A 42 3.01 -8.64 -2.23
CA TRP A 42 2.51 -8.20 -0.93
C TRP A 42 1.83 -6.83 -0.98
N GLN A 43 2.31 -5.91 -1.82
CA GLN A 43 1.60 -4.66 -2.11
C GLN A 43 0.21 -4.91 -2.69
N CYS A 44 0.08 -5.80 -3.68
CA CYS A 44 -1.22 -6.10 -4.25
C CYS A 44 -2.18 -6.78 -3.25
N GLU A 45 -1.66 -7.69 -2.42
CA GLU A 45 -2.45 -8.34 -1.36
C GLU A 45 -2.94 -7.33 -0.32
N GLU A 46 -2.07 -6.42 0.11
CA GLU A 46 -2.41 -5.37 1.07
C GLU A 46 -3.38 -4.35 0.50
N TYR A 47 -3.19 -3.93 -0.76
CA TYR A 47 -4.13 -3.09 -1.51
C TYR A 47 -5.55 -3.70 -1.46
N GLN A 48 -5.68 -4.99 -1.78
CA GLN A 48 -6.98 -5.66 -1.77
C GLN A 48 -7.61 -5.64 -0.37
N ARG A 49 -6.84 -5.92 0.67
CA ARG A 49 -7.33 -5.88 2.07
C ARG A 49 -7.80 -4.49 2.48
N LEU A 50 -7.09 -3.45 2.07
CA LEU A 50 -7.49 -2.06 2.34
C LEU A 50 -8.78 -1.70 1.60
N CYS A 51 -8.91 -2.09 0.33
CA CYS A 51 -10.15 -1.91 -0.43
C CYS A 51 -11.33 -2.67 0.18
N ASP A 52 -11.13 -3.93 0.61
CA ASP A 52 -12.17 -4.74 1.25
C ASP A 52 -12.62 -4.15 2.60
N ALA A 53 -11.74 -3.40 3.27
CA ALA A 53 -12.05 -2.66 4.49
C ALA A 53 -12.76 -1.31 4.23
N GLY A 54 -12.94 -0.93 2.96
CA GLY A 54 -13.58 0.33 2.57
C GLY A 54 -12.66 1.55 2.64
N GLU A 55 -11.34 1.34 2.72
CA GLU A 55 -10.36 2.44 2.69
C GLU A 55 -10.10 2.91 1.25
N GLU A 56 -9.81 4.21 1.10
CA GLU A 56 -9.41 4.78 -0.19
C GLU A 56 -7.91 4.55 -0.43
N VAL A 57 -7.57 3.82 -1.49
CA VAL A 57 -6.19 3.48 -1.84
C VAL A 57 -5.87 4.00 -3.23
N VAL A 58 -4.81 4.80 -3.34
CA VAL A 58 -4.30 5.28 -4.62
C VAL A 58 -3.41 4.20 -5.22
N ALA A 59 -3.90 3.56 -6.27
CA ALA A 59 -3.05 2.74 -7.13
C ALA A 59 -2.10 3.68 -7.88
N LEU A 60 -0.88 3.87 -7.37
CA LEU A 60 0.17 4.47 -8.19
C LEU A 60 0.33 3.56 -9.41
N ALA A 61 0.15 4.13 -10.60
CA ALA A 61 0.42 3.44 -11.85
C ALA A 61 1.90 3.09 -11.89
N ILE A 62 2.24 1.88 -11.45
CA ILE A 62 3.61 1.37 -11.49
C ILE A 62 3.86 1.02 -12.96
N SER A 63 4.48 1.93 -13.70
CA SER A 63 4.88 1.69 -15.09
C SER A 63 5.68 0.38 -15.17
N PHE A 64 5.25 -0.47 -16.11
CA PHE A 64 5.85 -1.76 -16.45
C PHE A 64 7.23 -1.60 -17.09
#